data_AF-A0A126P2I3-F1
#
_entry.id   AF-A0A126P2I3-F1
#
_cell.length_a   1.000
_cell.length_b   1.000
_cell.length_c   1.000
_cell.angle_alpha   90.00
_cell.angle_beta   90.00
_cell.angle_gamma   90.00
#
_symmetry.space_group_name_H-M   'P 1'
#
loop_
_entity.id
_entity.type
_entity.pdbx_description
1 polymer ?
#
loop_
_entity_poly.entity_id
_entity_poly.type
_entity_poly.pdbx_seq_one_letter_code
_entity_poly.pdbx_strand_id
1 'polypeptide(L)'
;MTIRLHRGDLPDGFSAGPIVAIDTETLGLNPHRDRLCVVQLSRGDGSADVVQILKDGPRPENLIRLLADPNVLKLFHFARFDIAVLRHAFGVVTGPVYCTKIASKLTRTYTDRHGLKDLVRELLGIDLSKQQQSSDWGADLLSEAQLTYAASDVLHLHALHARLQAMLVRENRMHLAEACFGFLPFRAELDLAGWPENDIFAHA
;
A
#
# COMPACT_ATOMS: atom_id res chain seq x y z
N MET A 1 4.63 13.48 -14.75
CA MET A 1 4.85 12.58 -13.60
C MET A 1 6.33 12.56 -13.30
N THR A 2 6.73 12.84 -12.06
CA THR A 2 8.14 12.79 -11.65
C THR A 2 8.37 11.55 -10.79
N ILE A 3 9.32 10.70 -11.17
CA ILE A 3 9.71 9.50 -10.43
C ILE A 3 11.11 9.70 -9.87
N ARG A 4 11.31 9.43 -8.58
CA ARG A 4 12.61 9.45 -7.91
C ARG A 4 12.92 8.03 -7.44
N LEU A 5 13.96 7.42 -8.00
CA LEU A 5 14.43 6.11 -7.57
C LEU A 5 15.46 6.28 -6.46
N HIS A 6 15.24 5.58 -5.35
CA HIS A 6 16.15 5.46 -4.23
C HIS A 6 16.59 3.99 -4.09
N ARG A 7 17.88 3.76 -3.83
CA ARG A 7 18.41 2.40 -3.62
C ARG A 7 18.73 2.20 -2.15
N GLY A 8 18.16 1.17 -1.54
CA GLY A 8 18.34 0.86 -0.14
C GLY A 8 17.30 1.54 0.74
N ASP A 9 17.28 2.88 0.81
CA ASP A 9 16.44 3.63 1.75
C ASP A 9 15.97 4.98 1.17
N LEU A 10 15.06 5.66 1.87
CA LEU A 10 14.74 7.07 1.65
C LEU A 10 15.91 7.98 2.07
N PRO A 11 16.06 9.16 1.44
CA PRO A 11 17.11 10.10 1.80
C PRO A 11 16.89 10.70 3.19
N ASP A 12 17.98 11.13 3.82
CA ASP A 12 17.92 11.85 5.08
C ASP A 12 17.10 13.14 4.92
N GLY A 13 16.26 13.43 5.93
CA GLY A 13 15.36 14.59 5.90
C GLY A 13 14.15 14.42 4.99
N PHE A 14 13.87 13.22 4.46
CA PHE A 14 12.62 12.96 3.73
C PHE A 14 11.40 13.34 4.58
N SER A 15 10.51 14.14 4.00
CA SER A 15 9.26 14.55 4.62
C SER A 15 8.08 14.14 3.77
N ALA A 16 7.24 13.27 4.33
CA ALA A 16 6.06 12.74 3.67
C ALA A 16 4.83 13.67 3.78
N GLY A 17 4.90 14.70 4.64
CA GLY A 17 3.73 15.43 5.07
C GLY A 17 2.78 14.58 5.94
N PRO A 18 1.52 15.01 6.15
CA PRO A 18 0.60 14.34 7.05
C PRO A 18 -0.02 13.05 6.47
N ILE A 19 0.00 12.87 5.14
CA ILE A 19 -0.61 11.72 4.46
C ILE A 19 0.29 11.29 3.32
N VAL A 20 0.64 10.00 3.28
CA VAL A 20 1.46 9.39 2.25
C VAL A 20 0.78 8.15 1.68
N ALA A 21 0.78 8.02 0.36
CA ALA A 21 0.32 6.83 -0.34
C ALA A 21 1.48 5.85 -0.41
N ILE A 22 1.23 4.57 -0.15
CA ILE A 22 2.24 3.51 -0.15
C ILE A 22 1.67 2.28 -0.84
N ASP A 23 2.54 1.58 -1.56
CA ASP A 23 2.30 0.24 -2.12
C ASP A 23 3.62 -0.52 -2.18
N THR A 24 3.57 -1.85 -2.33
CA THR A 24 4.78 -2.69 -2.36
C THR A 24 4.81 -3.67 -3.54
N GLU A 25 6.01 -3.94 -4.03
CA GLU A 25 6.26 -5.01 -4.99
C GLU A 25 7.14 -6.10 -4.38
N THR A 26 6.78 -7.34 -4.68
CA THR A 26 7.39 -8.56 -4.13
C THR A 26 7.63 -9.56 -5.25
N LEU A 27 8.38 -10.64 -4.96
CA LEU A 27 8.52 -11.75 -5.90
C LEU A 27 7.24 -12.59 -6.09
N GLY A 28 6.20 -12.35 -5.27
CA GLY A 28 5.00 -13.17 -5.21
C GLY A 28 4.22 -12.93 -3.92
N LEU A 29 3.15 -13.70 -3.73
CA LEU A 29 2.14 -13.41 -2.71
C LEU A 29 2.35 -14.12 -1.36
N ASN A 30 3.46 -14.85 -1.16
CA ASN A 30 3.77 -15.49 0.11
C ASN A 30 4.90 -14.73 0.83
N PRO A 31 4.60 -13.92 1.87
CA PRO A 31 5.62 -13.12 2.57
C PRO A 31 6.81 -13.92 3.12
N HIS A 32 6.61 -15.20 3.47
CA HIS A 32 7.67 -16.07 4.00
C HIS A 32 8.63 -16.60 2.92
N ARG A 33 8.22 -16.57 1.65
CA ARG A 33 9.00 -17.08 0.50
C ARG A 33 9.46 -15.96 -0.43
N ASP A 34 8.57 -15.01 -0.65
CA ASP A 34 8.65 -14.00 -1.70
C ASP A 34 9.05 -12.66 -1.07
N ARG A 35 10.35 -12.32 -1.18
CA ARG A 35 10.89 -11.12 -0.52
C ARG A 35 10.25 -9.82 -1.02
N LEU A 36 10.28 -8.81 -0.16
CA LEU A 36 10.05 -7.42 -0.53
C LEU A 36 11.15 -6.94 -1.47
N CYS A 37 10.74 -6.28 -2.56
CA CYS A 37 11.64 -5.77 -3.58
C CYS A 37 11.55 -4.25 -3.73
N VAL A 38 10.35 -3.68 -3.68
CA VAL A 38 10.13 -2.25 -3.89
C VAL A 38 9.09 -1.74 -2.91
N VAL A 39 9.29 -0.52 -2.42
CA VAL A 39 8.27 0.27 -1.73
C VAL A 39 8.11 1.59 -2.48
N GLN A 40 6.92 1.85 -2.97
CA GLN A 40 6.58 3.08 -3.69
C GLN A 40 5.80 4.01 -2.77
N LEU A 41 6.07 5.31 -2.87
CA LEU A 41 5.44 6.35 -2.06
C LEU A 41 4.99 7.52 -2.92
N SER A 42 3.87 8.14 -2.56
CA SER A 42 3.47 9.43 -3.14
C SER A 42 2.92 10.36 -2.08
N ARG A 43 3.17 11.66 -2.25
CA ARG A 43 2.62 12.74 -1.42
C ARG A 43 1.30 13.28 -1.97
N GLY A 44 0.81 12.73 -3.08
CA GLY A 44 -0.38 13.24 -3.78
C GLY A 44 -0.14 14.48 -4.64
N ASP A 45 1.13 14.83 -4.90
CA ASP A 45 1.55 16.01 -5.66
C ASP A 45 1.87 15.71 -7.15
N GLY A 46 1.53 14.50 -7.62
CA GLY A 46 1.86 14.05 -8.99
C GLY A 46 3.28 13.49 -9.14
N SER A 47 4.03 13.37 -8.04
CA SER A 47 5.32 12.69 -7.99
C SER A 47 5.27 11.40 -7.17
N ALA A 48 6.24 10.52 -7.42
CA ALA A 48 6.44 9.28 -6.67
C ALA A 48 7.91 9.07 -6.32
N ASP A 49 8.14 8.55 -5.13
CA ASP A 49 9.42 8.08 -4.62
C ASP A 49 9.38 6.55 -4.63
N VAL A 50 10.30 5.91 -5.34
CA VAL A 50 10.37 4.45 -5.48
C VAL A 50 11.64 3.97 -4.78
N VAL A 51 11.49 3.18 -3.72
CA VAL A 51 12.61 2.67 -2.92
C VAL A 51 12.84 1.21 -3.26
N GLN A 52 13.97 0.91 -3.91
CA GLN A 52 14.38 -0.46 -4.20
C GLN A 52 15.07 -1.07 -2.97
N ILE A 53 14.49 -2.13 -2.43
CA ILE A 53 15.00 -2.86 -1.26
C ILE A 53 16.06 -3.87 -1.71
N LEU A 54 17.26 -3.70 -1.16
CA LEU A 54 18.42 -4.52 -1.48
C LEU A 54 18.43 -5.77 -0.60
N LYS A 55 18.49 -6.96 -1.20
CA LYS A 55 18.40 -8.26 -0.51
C LYS A 55 19.40 -8.41 0.64
N ASP A 56 20.65 -8.04 0.39
CA ASP A 56 21.77 -8.13 1.34
C ASP A 56 22.29 -6.73 1.72
N GLY A 57 21.43 -5.71 1.60
CA GLY A 57 21.78 -4.32 1.88
C GLY A 57 21.51 -3.88 3.31
N PRO A 58 21.86 -2.63 3.65
CA PRO A 58 21.53 -2.06 4.95
C PRO A 58 20.00 -1.96 5.13
N ARG A 59 19.59 -1.97 6.39
CA ARG A 59 18.18 -1.79 6.76
C ARG A 59 17.72 -0.36 6.42
N PRO A 60 16.52 -0.17 5.84
CA PRO A 60 16.03 1.14 5.44
C PRO A 60 15.42 1.90 6.62
N GLU A 61 16.27 2.46 7.47
CA GLU A 61 15.87 3.12 8.72
C GLU A 61 14.96 4.34 8.50
N ASN A 62 15.15 5.12 7.42
CA ASN A 62 14.30 6.27 7.12
C ASN A 62 12.90 5.84 6.67
N LEU A 63 12.81 4.81 5.83
CA LEU A 63 11.52 4.21 5.46
C LEU A 63 10.79 3.60 6.66
N ILE A 64 11.50 2.85 7.51
CA ILE A 64 10.91 2.24 8.71
C ILE A 64 10.37 3.30 9.65
N ARG A 65 11.12 4.39 9.86
CA ARG A 65 10.67 5.52 10.69
C ARG A 65 9.37 6.12 10.16
N LEU A 66 9.27 6.34 8.84
CA LEU A 66 8.05 6.84 8.21
C LEU A 66 6.87 5.88 8.38
N LEU A 67 7.08 4.58 8.17
CA LEU A 67 6.04 3.57 8.29
C LEU A 67 5.47 3.50 9.72
N ALA A 68 6.33 3.70 10.73
CA ALA A 68 5.95 3.70 12.14
C ALA A 68 5.46 5.07 12.67
N ASP A 69 5.58 6.16 11.91
CA ASP A 69 5.25 7.50 12.41
C ASP A 69 3.72 7.64 12.66
N PRO A 70 3.28 7.82 13.92
CA PRO A 70 1.87 7.92 14.23
C PRO A 70 1.20 9.20 13.69
N ASN A 71 1.99 10.20 13.30
CA ASN A 71 1.49 11.49 12.78
C ASN A 71 1.30 11.49 11.27
N VAL A 72 1.71 10.42 10.59
CA VAL A 72 1.58 10.28 9.13
C VAL A 72 0.58 9.17 8.84
N LEU A 73 -0.51 9.50 8.14
CA LEU A 73 -1.47 8.52 7.65
C LEU A 73 -0.93 7.82 6.40
N LYS A 74 -0.87 6.48 6.42
CA LYS A 74 -0.44 5.69 5.26
C LYS A 74 -1.66 5.19 4.47
N LEU A 75 -1.82 5.66 3.23
CA LEU A 75 -2.86 5.20 2.32
C LEU A 75 -2.36 3.99 1.53
N PHE A 76 -3.15 2.92 1.51
CA PHE A 76 -2.87 1.72 0.72
C PHE A 76 -4.09 1.32 -0.10
N HIS A 77 -3.90 0.50 -1.13
CA HIS A 77 -4.95 -0.30 -1.73
C HIS A 77 -4.74 -1.77 -1.40
N PHE A 78 -5.62 -2.36 -0.59
CA PHE A 78 -5.46 -3.71 -0.05
C PHE A 78 -4.28 -3.89 0.93
N ALA A 79 -4.12 -2.94 1.86
CA ALA A 79 -3.01 -2.90 2.83
C ALA A 79 -2.71 -4.18 3.64
N ARG A 80 -3.67 -5.12 3.72
CA ARG A 80 -3.49 -6.40 4.44
C ARG A 80 -2.18 -7.09 4.01
N PHE A 81 -1.94 -7.16 2.71
CA PHE A 81 -0.75 -7.79 2.15
C PHE A 81 0.51 -6.97 2.43
N ASP A 82 0.50 -5.68 2.07
CA ASP A 82 1.67 -4.79 2.23
C ASP A 82 2.13 -4.70 3.67
N ILE A 83 1.20 -4.57 4.62
CA ILE A 83 1.54 -4.50 6.05
C ILE A 83 2.17 -5.81 6.52
N ALA A 84 1.69 -6.97 6.04
CA ALA A 84 2.30 -8.26 6.36
C ALA A 84 3.73 -8.37 5.80
N VAL A 85 3.93 -7.97 4.54
CA VAL A 85 5.24 -7.97 3.89
C VAL A 85 6.21 -7.03 4.60
N LEU A 86 5.79 -5.79 4.88
CA LEU A 86 6.61 -4.80 5.60
C LEU A 86 6.97 -5.27 7.01
N ARG A 87 6.02 -5.87 7.73
CA ARG A 87 6.26 -6.44 9.05
C ARG A 87 7.22 -7.63 9.00
N HIS A 88 7.08 -8.52 8.03
CA HIS A 88 7.99 -9.65 7.85
C HIS A 88 9.40 -9.18 7.48
N ALA A 89 9.53 -8.22 6.56
CA ALA A 89 10.81 -7.72 6.07
C ALA A 89 11.56 -6.87 7.11
N PHE A 90 10.84 -6.01 7.85
CA PHE A 90 11.47 -4.98 8.68
C PHE A 90 11.14 -5.06 10.17
N GLY A 91 10.19 -5.91 10.58
CA GLY A 91 9.66 -5.94 11.95
C GLY A 91 8.86 -4.70 12.34
N VAL A 92 8.46 -3.86 11.36
CA VAL A 92 7.75 -2.60 11.61
C VAL A 92 6.26 -2.83 11.79
N VAL A 93 5.64 -2.11 12.72
CA VAL A 93 4.18 -2.00 12.84
C VAL A 93 3.75 -0.75 12.09
N THR A 94 3.32 -0.91 10.84
CA THR A 94 2.86 0.21 10.00
C THR A 94 1.54 0.76 10.53
N GLY A 95 1.49 2.04 10.89
CA GLY A 95 0.27 2.68 11.38
C GLY A 95 0.45 4.17 11.71
N PRO A 96 -0.60 4.99 11.63
CA PRO A 96 -1.97 4.66 11.22
C PRO A 96 -2.12 4.42 9.71
N VAL A 97 -3.14 3.64 9.31
CA VAL A 97 -3.37 3.27 7.91
C VAL A 97 -4.79 3.60 7.45
N TYR A 98 -4.96 3.81 6.15
CA TYR A 98 -6.25 3.83 5.47
C TYR A 98 -6.20 2.87 4.28
N CYS A 99 -7.17 1.98 4.16
CA CYS A 99 -7.23 1.01 3.06
C CYS A 99 -8.39 1.33 2.12
N THR A 100 -8.06 1.80 0.90
CA THR A 100 -9.06 2.15 -0.11
C THR A 100 -9.92 0.96 -0.55
N LYS A 101 -9.39 -0.27 -0.51
CA LYS A 101 -10.17 -1.48 -0.83
C LYS A 101 -11.23 -1.80 0.23
N ILE A 102 -10.91 -1.62 1.52
CA ILE A 102 -11.89 -1.76 2.62
C ILE A 102 -12.97 -0.67 2.48
N ALA A 103 -12.55 0.60 2.33
CA ALA A 103 -13.47 1.71 2.17
C ALA A 103 -14.40 1.51 0.96
N SER A 104 -13.86 1.03 -0.16
CA SER A 104 -14.62 0.69 -1.36
C SER A 104 -15.63 -0.43 -1.11
N LYS A 105 -15.23 -1.54 -0.46
CA LYS A 105 -16.16 -2.62 -0.08
C LYS A 105 -17.30 -2.13 0.81
N LEU A 106 -17.02 -1.20 1.73
CA LEU A 106 -18.01 -0.64 2.63
C LEU A 106 -18.97 0.37 1.96
N THR A 107 -18.64 0.94 0.80
CA THR A 107 -19.39 2.06 0.21
C THR A 107 -19.92 1.80 -1.20
N ARG A 108 -19.16 1.11 -2.04
CA ARG A 108 -19.52 0.78 -3.42
C ARG A 108 -20.24 -0.57 -3.48
N THR A 109 -21.32 -0.70 -2.70
CA THR A 109 -22.05 -1.98 -2.49
C THR A 109 -22.87 -2.45 -3.70
N TYR A 110 -22.86 -1.70 -4.80
CA TYR A 110 -23.51 -2.05 -6.07
C TYR A 110 -22.61 -2.84 -7.03
N THR A 111 -21.38 -3.17 -6.63
CA THR A 111 -20.43 -3.88 -7.48
C THR A 111 -19.47 -4.73 -6.66
N ASP A 112 -19.01 -5.84 -7.23
CA ASP A 112 -17.95 -6.67 -6.66
C ASP A 112 -16.54 -6.24 -7.11
N ARG A 113 -16.45 -5.23 -7.98
CA ARG A 113 -15.18 -4.75 -8.55
C ARG A 113 -14.51 -3.73 -7.64
N HIS A 114 -13.63 -4.23 -6.78
CA HIS A 114 -12.88 -3.41 -5.81
C HIS A 114 -11.37 -3.40 -6.03
N GLY A 115 -10.88 -3.75 -7.23
CA GLY A 115 -9.46 -3.61 -7.57
C GLY A 115 -9.08 -2.17 -7.89
N LEU A 116 -7.82 -1.79 -7.66
CA LEU A 116 -7.34 -0.41 -7.82
C LEU A 116 -7.69 0.19 -9.18
N LYS A 117 -7.42 -0.55 -10.26
CA LYS A 117 -7.78 -0.16 -11.63
C LYS A 117 -9.27 0.19 -11.78
N ASP A 118 -10.16 -0.61 -11.20
CA ASP A 118 -11.61 -0.38 -11.31
C ASP A 118 -12.03 0.87 -10.52
N LEU A 119 -11.46 1.07 -9.33
CA LEU A 119 -11.70 2.27 -8.52
C LEU A 119 -11.22 3.54 -9.21
N VAL A 120 -9.99 3.54 -9.74
CA VAL A 120 -9.40 4.68 -10.43
C VAL A 120 -10.20 5.02 -11.69
N ARG A 121 -10.62 4.00 -12.46
CA ARG A 121 -11.45 4.21 -13.64
C ARG A 121 -12.82 4.80 -13.29
N GLU A 122 -13.52 4.22 -12.31
CA GLU A 122 -14.88 4.66 -11.98
C GLU A 122 -14.93 6.01 -11.27
N LEU A 123 -14.05 6.22 -10.28
CA LEU A 123 -14.12 7.40 -9.42
C LEU A 123 -13.32 8.59 -9.96
N LEU A 124 -12.31 8.34 -10.80
CA LEU A 124 -11.41 9.37 -11.31
C LEU A 124 -11.40 9.47 -12.85
N GLY A 125 -12.00 8.50 -13.57
CA GLY A 125 -12.01 8.51 -15.04
C GLY A 125 -10.65 8.22 -15.68
N ILE A 126 -9.74 7.56 -14.97
CA ILE A 126 -8.37 7.29 -15.41
C ILE A 126 -8.18 5.79 -15.64
N ASP A 127 -7.51 5.40 -16.73
CA ASP A 127 -7.18 4.00 -17.02
C ASP A 127 -5.76 3.64 -16.55
N LEU A 128 -5.65 2.63 -15.69
CA LEU A 128 -4.38 2.05 -15.27
C LEU A 128 -3.98 0.84 -16.12
N SER A 129 -2.68 0.77 -16.46
CA SER A 129 -2.06 -0.40 -17.07
C SER A 129 -1.73 -1.46 -16.02
N LYS A 130 -1.86 -2.75 -16.39
CA LYS A 130 -1.48 -3.89 -15.53
C LYS A 130 -0.24 -4.64 -16.04
N GLN A 131 0.43 -4.13 -17.06
CA GLN A 131 1.42 -4.91 -17.81
C GLN A 131 2.65 -5.32 -17.00
N GLN A 132 3.00 -4.60 -15.93
CA GLN A 132 4.21 -4.89 -15.13
C GLN A 132 3.90 -5.52 -13.76
N GLN A 133 2.62 -5.81 -13.48
CA GLN A 133 2.22 -6.45 -12.22
C GLN A 133 2.90 -7.80 -12.01
N SER A 134 3.10 -8.56 -13.09
CA SER A 134 3.81 -9.84 -13.10
C SER A 134 5.16 -9.70 -13.82
N SER A 135 6.06 -8.90 -13.25
CA SER A 135 7.44 -8.72 -13.72
C SER A 135 8.46 -9.18 -12.66
N ASP A 136 9.72 -9.33 -13.06
CA ASP A 136 10.80 -9.65 -12.10
C ASP A 136 11.20 -8.39 -11.31
N TRP A 137 10.50 -8.18 -10.20
CA TRP A 137 10.83 -7.13 -9.23
C TRP A 137 12.13 -7.39 -8.47
N GLY A 138 12.66 -8.62 -8.55
CA GLY A 138 13.90 -9.02 -7.91
C GLY A 138 15.17 -8.53 -8.61
N ALA A 139 15.04 -7.98 -9.81
CA ALA A 139 16.15 -7.54 -10.65
C ALA A 139 17.03 -6.47 -9.98
N ASP A 140 18.34 -6.50 -10.29
CA ASP A 140 19.32 -5.54 -9.75
C ASP A 140 19.02 -4.09 -10.19
N LEU A 141 18.49 -3.94 -11.41
CA LEU A 141 18.06 -2.68 -12.00
C LEU A 141 16.59 -2.79 -12.40
N LEU A 142 15.77 -1.84 -11.95
CA LEU A 142 14.39 -1.71 -12.37
C LEU A 142 14.33 -1.03 -13.75
N SER A 143 13.50 -1.57 -14.63
CA SER A 143 13.22 -0.96 -15.93
C SER A 143 12.36 0.32 -15.79
N GLU A 144 12.40 1.19 -16.79
CA GLU A 144 11.53 2.38 -16.84
C GLU A 144 10.03 2.01 -16.79
N ALA A 145 9.66 0.89 -17.41
CA ALA A 145 8.29 0.38 -17.38
C ALA A 145 7.85 -0.01 -15.96
N GLN A 146 8.72 -0.70 -15.21
CA GLN A 146 8.49 -1.06 -13.81
C GLN A 146 8.37 0.18 -12.93
N LEU A 147 9.28 1.15 -13.08
CA LEU A 147 9.24 2.41 -12.34
C LEU A 147 7.93 3.18 -12.61
N THR A 148 7.51 3.24 -13.86
CA THR A 148 6.26 3.90 -14.28
C THR A 148 5.03 3.21 -13.70
N TYR A 149 5.03 1.87 -13.71
CA TYR A 149 3.97 1.07 -13.11
C TYR A 149 3.88 1.30 -11.59
N ALA A 150 4.98 1.12 -10.86
CA ALA A 150 5.02 1.30 -9.41
C ALA A 150 4.58 2.71 -8.99
N ALA A 151 5.01 3.75 -9.72
CA ALA A 151 4.55 5.11 -9.46
C ALA A 151 3.03 5.26 -9.68
N SER A 152 2.47 4.65 -10.72
CA SER A 152 1.05 4.77 -11.06
C SER A 152 0.13 4.17 -9.98
N ASP A 153 0.57 3.13 -9.28
CA ASP A 153 -0.23 2.46 -8.24
C ASP A 153 -0.40 3.31 -6.97
N VAL A 154 0.47 4.29 -6.71
CA VAL A 154 0.37 5.19 -5.55
C VAL A 154 -0.17 6.59 -5.86
N LEU A 155 0.00 7.08 -7.10
CA LEU A 155 -0.30 8.47 -7.47
C LEU A 155 -1.77 8.88 -7.28
N HIS A 156 -2.68 7.91 -7.36
CA HIS A 156 -4.12 8.19 -7.31
C HIS A 156 -4.76 7.89 -5.94
N LEU A 157 -4.00 7.37 -4.98
CA LEU A 157 -4.56 6.95 -3.68
C LEU A 157 -5.08 8.13 -2.86
N HIS A 158 -4.46 9.32 -2.90
CA HIS A 158 -4.99 10.53 -2.23
C HIS A 158 -6.35 10.95 -2.81
N ALA A 159 -6.50 10.92 -4.14
CA ALA A 159 -7.76 11.28 -4.78
C ALA A 159 -8.86 10.24 -4.49
N LEU A 160 -8.51 8.94 -4.49
CA LEU A 160 -9.43 7.88 -4.08
C LEU A 160 -9.82 8.00 -2.61
N HIS A 161 -8.88 8.31 -1.73
CA HIS A 161 -9.13 8.56 -0.31
C HIS A 161 -10.19 9.65 -0.12
N ALA A 162 -10.02 10.81 -0.76
CA ALA A 162 -10.99 11.91 -0.66
C ALA A 162 -12.41 11.50 -1.13
N ARG A 163 -12.53 10.77 -2.25
CA ARG A 163 -13.82 10.28 -2.77
C ARG A 163 -14.47 9.27 -1.84
N LEU A 164 -13.70 8.26 -1.41
CA LEU A 164 -14.21 7.18 -0.56
C LEU A 164 -14.54 7.67 0.85
N GLN A 165 -13.78 8.63 1.40
CA GLN A 165 -14.10 9.28 2.66
C GLN A 165 -15.44 10.00 2.59
N ALA A 166 -15.71 10.76 1.53
CA ALA A 166 -17.01 11.41 1.35
C ALA A 166 -18.16 10.38 1.25
N MET A 167 -17.94 9.25 0.57
CA MET A 167 -18.92 8.16 0.50
C MET A 167 -19.14 7.49 1.87
N LEU A 168 -18.07 7.20 2.62
CA LEU A 168 -18.17 6.61 3.96
C LEU A 168 -18.99 7.48 4.92
N VAL A 169 -18.78 8.80 4.86
CA VAL A 169 -19.56 9.76 5.66
C VAL A 169 -21.02 9.78 5.21
N ARG A 170 -21.28 9.89 3.90
CA ARG A 170 -22.64 9.89 3.33
C ARG A 170 -23.45 8.65 3.74
N GLU A 171 -22.82 7.48 3.73
CA GLU A 171 -23.45 6.20 4.08
C GLU A 171 -23.43 5.91 5.59
N ASN A 172 -22.90 6.80 6.43
CA ASN A 172 -22.74 6.62 7.88
C ASN A 172 -21.95 5.35 8.26
N ARG A 173 -20.89 5.04 7.50
CA ARG A 173 -20.04 3.84 7.68
C ARG A 173 -18.60 4.17 8.08
N MET A 174 -18.29 5.43 8.39
CA MET A 174 -16.94 5.85 8.77
C MET A 174 -16.42 5.10 10.00
N HIS A 175 -17.23 5.00 11.05
CA HIS A 175 -16.85 4.30 12.28
C HIS A 175 -16.48 2.82 12.05
N LEU A 176 -17.16 2.14 11.13
CA LEU A 176 -16.81 0.76 10.74
C LEU A 176 -15.46 0.71 10.02
N ALA A 177 -15.24 1.65 9.08
CA ALA A 177 -13.99 1.73 8.35
C ALA A 177 -12.81 2.02 9.29
N GLU A 178 -12.95 2.95 10.23
CA GLU A 178 -11.93 3.27 11.24
C GLU A 178 -11.58 2.05 12.11
N ALA A 179 -12.58 1.30 12.58
CA ALA A 179 -12.36 0.06 13.31
C ALA A 179 -11.63 -0.99 12.45
N CYS A 180 -12.01 -1.15 11.18
CA CYS A 180 -11.32 -2.04 10.26
C CYS A 180 -9.86 -1.61 10.00
N PHE A 181 -9.59 -0.30 9.87
CA PHE A 181 -8.24 0.22 9.68
C PHE A 181 -7.37 0.00 10.91
N GLY A 182 -7.90 0.24 12.10
CA GLY A 182 -7.20 -0.03 13.37
C GLY A 182 -6.88 -1.51 13.58
N PHE A 183 -7.73 -2.42 13.10
CA PHE A 183 -7.49 -3.86 13.18
C PHE A 183 -6.49 -4.38 12.13
N LEU A 184 -6.26 -3.64 11.05
CA LEU A 184 -5.54 -4.13 9.87
C LEU A 184 -4.10 -4.59 10.16
N PRO A 185 -3.30 -3.92 11.01
CA PRO A 185 -1.97 -4.41 11.41
C PRO A 185 -2.00 -5.77 12.13
N PHE A 186 -3.06 -6.03 12.92
CA PHE A 186 -3.24 -7.31 13.60
C PHE A 186 -3.76 -8.39 12.64
N ARG A 187 -4.62 -8.03 11.68
CA ARG A 187 -5.02 -8.95 10.62
C ARG A 187 -3.81 -9.43 9.81
N ALA A 188 -2.88 -8.53 9.48
CA ALA A 188 -1.63 -8.87 8.83
C ALA A 188 -0.72 -9.77 9.70
N GLU A 189 -0.67 -9.52 11.01
CA GLU A 189 0.04 -10.39 11.97
C GLU A 189 -0.52 -11.82 12.00
N LEU A 190 -1.85 -11.95 12.04
CA LEU A 190 -2.53 -13.24 12.00
C LEU A 190 -2.18 -14.02 10.71
N ASP A 191 -2.05 -13.33 9.58
CA ASP A 191 -1.65 -13.95 8.31
C ASP A 191 -0.25 -14.54 8.41
N LEU A 192 0.70 -13.76 8.94
CA LEU A 192 2.08 -14.21 9.14
C LEU A 192 2.17 -15.36 10.15
N ALA A 193 1.29 -15.37 11.15
CA ALA A 193 1.25 -16.38 12.21
C ALA A 193 0.54 -17.68 11.80
N GLY A 194 0.01 -17.77 10.57
CA GLY A 194 -0.54 -19.02 10.01
C GLY A 194 -2.06 -19.06 9.82
N TRP A 195 -2.75 -17.92 9.91
CA TRP A 195 -4.20 -17.82 9.65
C TRP A 195 -4.59 -17.03 8.37
N PRO A 196 -3.87 -17.11 7.23
CA PRO A 196 -4.15 -16.24 6.08
C PRO A 196 -5.52 -16.51 5.42
N GLU A 197 -5.99 -17.76 5.44
CA GLU A 197 -7.26 -18.16 4.82
C GLU A 197 -8.45 -18.20 5.80
N ASN A 198 -8.18 -18.10 7.10
CA ASN A 198 -9.22 -18.15 8.13
C ASN A 198 -9.65 -16.74 8.53
N ASP A 199 -10.96 -16.50 8.47
CA ASP A 199 -11.55 -15.41 9.23
C ASP A 199 -11.58 -15.81 10.70
N ILE A 200 -10.80 -15.12 11.54
CA ILE A 200 -10.68 -15.43 12.97
C ILE A 200 -11.98 -15.21 13.74
N PHE A 201 -12.93 -14.50 13.13
CA PHE A 201 -14.27 -14.29 13.69
C PHE A 201 -15.30 -15.33 13.21
N ALA A 202 -14.94 -16.19 12.25
CA ALA A 202 -15.80 -17.27 11.78
C ALA A 202 -15.70 -18.50 12.69
N HIS A 203 -16.72 -19.37 12.64
CA HIS A 203 -16.75 -20.60 13.44
C HIS A 203 -15.72 -21.65 12.99
N ALA A 204 -15.46 -21.74 11.68
CA ALA A 204 -14.44 -22.59 11.05
C ALA A 204 -14.08 -22.02 9.67
#